data_AF-A0A537XM07-F1
#
_entry.id   AF-A0A537XM07-F1
#
_cell.length_a   1.000
_cell.length_b   1.000
_cell.length_c   1.000
_cell.angle_alpha   90.00
_cell.angle_beta   90.00
_cell.angle_gamma   90.00
#
_symmetry.space_group_name_H-M   'P 1'
#
loop_
_entity.id
_entity.type
_entity.pdbx_description
1 polymer ?
#
loop_
_entity_poly.entity_id
_entity_poly.type
_entity_poly.pdbx_seq_one_letter_code
_entity_poly.pdbx_strand_id
1 'polypeptide(L)'
;MCLVERFLSAVPESVEGTMVSQVRFALVVSFSLALLAIEALPAQADVTVNQRFIQNVTIVNPCEPGEGPIALTVEGHQVTRAMPDGQVIIHFNFHGTGVSASGTEYVINQTQVRVVTGSGFTAEFFIRRVSKGSNDNALIDRTLTSPPPVDVVFDVKCVG
;
A
#
# COMPACT_ATOMS: atom_id res chain seq x y z
N MET A 1 -40.59 2.94 -17.84
CA MET A 1 -41.27 1.93 -18.67
C MET A 1 -40.22 1.37 -19.62
N CYS A 2 -39.67 0.21 -19.25
CA CYS A 2 -38.33 -0.24 -19.61
C CYS A 2 -38.26 -0.80 -21.03
N LEU A 3 -37.15 -0.54 -21.72
CA LEU A 3 -36.76 -1.08 -23.03
C LEU A 3 -36.88 -2.61 -23.14
N VAL A 4 -36.90 -3.32 -22.01
CA VAL A 4 -37.01 -4.77 -21.87
C VAL A 4 -38.34 -5.32 -22.41
N GLU A 5 -39.45 -4.59 -22.22
CA GLU A 5 -40.76 -5.09 -22.67
C GLU A 5 -40.93 -5.03 -24.20
N ARG A 6 -40.31 -4.06 -24.88
CA ARG A 6 -40.43 -3.94 -26.33
C ARG A 6 -39.64 -5.00 -27.09
N PHE A 7 -38.50 -5.44 -26.58
CA PHE A 7 -37.70 -6.50 -27.22
C PHE A 7 -38.34 -7.88 -27.13
N LEU A 8 -39.17 -8.12 -26.11
CA LEU A 8 -39.89 -9.39 -25.95
C LEU A 8 -41.13 -9.52 -26.85
N SER A 9 -41.66 -8.42 -27.39
CA SER A 9 -42.87 -8.43 -28.23
C SER A 9 -42.62 -8.67 -29.73
N ALA A 10 -41.35 -8.71 -30.17
CA ALA A 10 -40.99 -8.80 -31.59
C ALA A 10 -40.66 -10.23 -32.07
N VAL A 11 -40.93 -11.25 -31.26
CA VAL A 11 -40.70 -12.66 -31.65
C VAL A 11 -41.96 -13.16 -32.38
N PRO A 12 -41.88 -13.53 -33.67
CA PRO A 12 -43.05 -14.02 -34.41
C PRO A 12 -43.57 -15.31 -33.78
N GLU A 13 -44.89 -15.35 -33.54
CA GLU A 13 -45.63 -16.56 -33.12
C GLU A 13 -45.65 -17.57 -34.26
N SER A 14 -44.60 -18.37 -34.43
CA SER A 14 -44.67 -19.71 -35.03
C SER A 14 -43.28 -20.34 -35.20
N VAL A 15 -42.61 -20.68 -34.10
CA VAL A 15 -41.67 -21.81 -34.10
C VAL A 15 -41.73 -22.49 -32.73
N GLU A 16 -42.18 -23.75 -32.74
CA GLU A 16 -42.03 -24.84 -31.77
C GLU A 16 -41.44 -24.48 -30.39
N GLY A 17 -42.21 -24.71 -29.32
CA GLY A 17 -41.92 -24.31 -27.93
C GLY A 17 -40.59 -24.76 -27.32
N THR A 18 -39.86 -25.66 -28.00
CA THR A 18 -38.48 -26.06 -27.67
C THR A 18 -37.44 -25.01 -28.07
N MET A 19 -37.60 -24.32 -29.21
CA MET A 19 -36.62 -23.34 -29.70
C MET A 19 -36.62 -22.04 -28.88
N VAL A 20 -37.82 -21.56 -28.51
CA VAL A 20 -37.96 -20.34 -27.68
C VAL A 20 -37.36 -20.54 -26.28
N SER A 21 -37.49 -21.74 -25.71
CA SER A 21 -36.90 -22.10 -24.42
C SER A 21 -35.37 -22.15 -24.48
N GLN A 22 -34.81 -22.67 -25.58
CA GLN A 22 -33.35 -22.74 -25.78
C GLN A 22 -32.72 -21.36 -25.97
N VAL A 23 -33.38 -20.46 -26.70
CA VAL A 23 -32.91 -19.08 -26.91
C VAL A 23 -32.90 -18.30 -25.59
N ARG A 24 -33.94 -18.45 -24.76
CA ARG A 24 -34.00 -17.81 -23.44
C ARG A 24 -32.91 -18.33 -22.49
N PHE A 25 -32.69 -19.65 -22.48
CA PHE A 25 -31.63 -20.25 -21.68
C PHE A 25 -30.24 -19.76 -22.12
N ALA A 26 -29.99 -19.70 -23.43
CA ALA A 26 -28.74 -19.19 -23.99
C ALA A 26 -28.47 -17.73 -23.60
N LEU A 27 -29.51 -16.88 -23.60
CA LEU A 27 -29.39 -15.48 -23.16
C LEU A 27 -29.09 -15.34 -21.67
N VAL A 28 -29.77 -16.11 -20.81
CA VAL A 28 -29.51 -16.09 -19.36
C VAL A 28 -28.08 -16.54 -19.07
N VAL A 29 -27.65 -17.65 -19.67
CA VAL A 29 -26.29 -18.18 -19.52
C VAL A 29 -25.26 -17.15 -20.00
N SER A 30 -25.48 -16.55 -21.18
CA SER A 30 -24.58 -15.54 -21.75
C SER A 30 -24.48 -14.29 -20.87
N PHE A 31 -25.59 -13.84 -20.29
CA PHE A 31 -25.63 -12.68 -19.41
C PHE A 31 -24.95 -12.97 -18.06
N SER A 32 -25.16 -14.16 -17.49
CA SER A 32 -24.47 -14.61 -16.28
C SER A 32 -22.96 -14.75 -16.51
N LEU A 33 -22.53 -15.27 -17.67
CA LEU A 33 -21.11 -15.35 -18.05
C LEU A 33 -20.50 -13.95 -18.25
N ALA A 34 -21.25 -13.00 -18.82
CA ALA A 34 -20.80 -11.62 -18.97
C ALA A 34 -20.62 -10.92 -17.61
N LEU A 35 -21.52 -11.15 -16.66
CA LEU A 35 -21.38 -10.63 -15.30
C LEU A 35 -20.19 -11.24 -14.56
N LEU A 36 -19.98 -12.56 -14.66
CA LEU A 36 -18.77 -13.20 -14.11
C LEU A 36 -17.49 -12.66 -14.76
N ALA A 37 -17.51 -12.36 -16.05
CA ALA A 37 -16.35 -11.81 -16.76
C ALA A 37 -16.01 -10.38 -16.31
N ILE A 38 -17.00 -9.59 -15.88
CA ILE A 38 -16.80 -8.24 -15.34
C ILE A 38 -16.19 -8.30 -13.93
N GLU A 39 -16.67 -9.22 -13.08
CA GLU A 39 -16.11 -9.49 -11.74
C GLU A 39 -14.70 -10.12 -11.81
N ALA A 40 -14.38 -10.80 -12.92
CA ALA A 40 -13.08 -11.43 -13.16
C ALA A 40 -12.04 -10.50 -13.81
N LEU A 41 -12.37 -9.23 -14.07
CA LEU A 41 -11.35 -8.26 -14.48
C LEU A 41 -10.33 -8.13 -13.33
N PRO A 42 -9.03 -8.34 -13.60
CA PRO A 42 -8.03 -8.14 -12.56
C PRO A 42 -8.13 -6.68 -12.11
N ALA A 43 -8.46 -6.47 -10.84
CA ALA A 43 -8.30 -5.19 -10.16
C ALA A 43 -6.81 -4.80 -10.26
N GLN A 44 -6.45 -4.11 -11.33
CA GLN A 44 -5.06 -3.77 -11.61
C GLN A 44 -4.70 -2.58 -10.72
N ALA A 45 -3.95 -2.84 -9.66
CA ALA A 45 -3.32 -1.78 -8.87
C ALA A 45 -2.15 -1.22 -9.68
N ASP A 46 -2.41 -0.16 -10.44
CA ASP A 46 -1.42 0.48 -11.31
C ASP A 46 -0.30 1.09 -10.47
N VAL A 47 0.93 0.70 -10.79
CA VAL A 47 2.13 1.33 -10.21
C VAL A 47 2.29 2.70 -10.86
N THR A 48 2.05 3.76 -10.09
CA THR A 48 2.10 5.15 -10.58
C THR A 48 3.45 5.80 -10.32
N VAL A 49 4.21 5.31 -9.33
CA VAL A 49 5.58 5.75 -9.05
C VAL A 49 6.45 4.54 -8.71
N ASN A 50 7.64 4.46 -9.29
CA ASN A 50 8.68 3.50 -8.92
C ASN A 50 10.03 4.18 -9.06
N GLN A 51 10.63 4.60 -7.95
CA GLN A 51 11.84 5.43 -7.98
C GLN A 51 12.80 5.11 -6.84
N ARG A 52 14.08 5.33 -7.11
CA ARG A 52 15.14 5.30 -6.11
C ARG A 52 15.69 6.71 -5.92
N PHE A 53 16.02 7.05 -4.68
CA PHE A 53 16.55 8.36 -4.32
C PHE A 53 17.54 8.23 -3.17
N ILE A 54 18.37 9.27 -3.01
CA ILE A 54 19.29 9.40 -1.89
C ILE A 54 18.87 10.63 -1.10
N GLN A 55 18.86 10.52 0.22
CA GLN A 55 18.58 11.63 1.12
C GLN A 55 19.56 11.62 2.30
N ASN A 56 19.90 12.83 2.78
CA ASN A 56 20.66 12.98 4.00
C ASN A 56 19.69 13.30 5.13
N VAL A 57 19.78 12.56 6.23
CA VAL A 57 18.90 12.75 7.40
C VAL A 57 19.72 12.76 8.68
N THR A 58 19.22 13.49 9.67
CA THR A 58 19.79 13.49 11.02
C THR A 58 18.77 12.90 11.97
N ILE A 59 19.19 11.92 12.77
CA ILE A 59 18.32 11.25 13.74
C ILE A 59 19.03 11.08 15.08
N VAL A 60 18.33 10.59 16.11
CA VAL A 60 18.89 10.30 17.44
C VAL A 60 18.62 8.85 17.81
N ASN A 61 19.55 8.16 18.49
CA ASN A 61 19.33 6.80 18.99
C ASN A 61 18.54 6.86 20.30
N PRO A 62 17.26 6.45 20.34
CA PRO A 62 16.47 6.53 21.56
C PRO A 62 17.03 5.62 22.67
N CYS A 63 17.81 4.59 22.32
CA CYS A 63 18.44 3.68 23.26
C CYS A 63 19.77 4.21 23.82
N GLU A 64 20.35 5.25 23.21
CA GLU A 64 21.58 5.89 23.68
C GLU A 64 21.43 7.43 23.58
N PRO A 65 20.60 8.06 24.44
CA PRO A 65 20.27 9.47 24.31
C PRO A 65 21.47 10.40 24.51
N GLY A 66 22.53 9.94 25.19
CA GLY A 66 23.76 10.70 25.43
C GLY A 66 24.70 10.80 24.23
N GLU A 67 24.50 9.98 23.20
CA GLU A 67 25.36 9.95 22.01
C GLU A 67 25.17 11.17 21.09
N GLY A 68 24.01 11.80 21.15
CA GLY A 68 23.65 12.92 20.29
C GLY A 68 23.23 12.50 18.88
N PRO A 69 23.20 13.45 17.93
CA PRO A 69 22.69 13.22 16.59
C PRO A 69 23.59 12.30 15.75
N ILE A 70 22.95 11.51 14.89
CA ILE A 70 23.55 10.63 13.90
C ILE A 70 23.21 11.19 12.53
N ALA A 71 24.25 11.60 11.78
CA ALA A 71 24.11 12.04 10.40
C ALA A 71 24.19 10.81 9.49
N LEU A 72 23.20 10.64 8.63
CA LEU A 72 23.04 9.47 7.76
C LEU A 72 22.87 9.87 6.31
N THR A 73 23.46 9.06 5.43
CA THR A 73 23.11 9.00 4.01
C THR A 73 22.21 7.79 3.82
N VAL A 74 21.01 7.99 3.29
CA VAL A 74 19.99 6.95 3.15
C VAL A 74 19.58 6.81 1.69
N GLU A 75 19.69 5.60 1.17
CA GLU A 75 19.10 5.19 -0.09
C GLU A 75 17.66 4.74 0.16
N GLY A 76 16.72 5.34 -0.57
CA GLY A 76 15.30 5.01 -0.53
C GLY A 76 14.82 4.40 -1.84
N HIS A 77 13.94 3.41 -1.75
CA HIS A 77 13.15 2.89 -2.86
C HIS A 77 11.66 3.09 -2.55
N GLN A 78 10.98 3.87 -3.39
CA GLN A 78 9.55 4.13 -3.28
C GLN A 78 8.80 3.42 -4.40
N VAL A 79 7.71 2.75 -4.02
CA VAL A 79 6.70 2.24 -4.96
C VAL A 79 5.33 2.75 -4.54
N THR A 80 4.68 3.51 -5.41
CA THR A 80 3.30 3.99 -5.23
C THR A 80 2.35 3.21 -6.14
N ARG A 81 1.22 2.79 -5.59
CA ARG A 81 0.12 2.15 -6.32
C ARG A 81 -1.17 2.91 -6.10
N ALA A 82 -1.89 3.18 -7.18
CA ALA A 82 -3.27 3.65 -7.11
C ALA A 82 -4.20 2.43 -7.13
N MET A 83 -5.11 2.36 -6.16
CA MET A 83 -6.06 1.27 -6.01
C MET A 83 -7.40 1.63 -6.69
N PRO A 84 -8.17 0.66 -7.21
CA PRO A 84 -9.45 0.93 -7.86
C PRO A 84 -10.51 1.60 -6.97
N ASP A 85 -10.39 1.43 -5.65
CA ASP A 85 -11.26 2.05 -4.65
C ASP A 85 -10.87 3.51 -4.32
N GLY A 86 -9.88 4.07 -5.02
CA GLY A 86 -9.39 5.44 -4.83
C GLY A 86 -8.34 5.57 -3.72
N GLN A 87 -7.94 4.49 -3.06
CA GLN A 87 -6.81 4.52 -2.13
C GLN A 87 -5.48 4.64 -2.86
N VAL A 88 -4.49 5.23 -2.19
CA VAL A 88 -3.10 5.26 -2.67
C VAL A 88 -2.21 4.58 -1.64
N ILE A 89 -1.54 3.50 -2.05
CA ILE A 89 -0.61 2.76 -1.20
C ILE A 89 0.81 3.11 -1.63
N ILE A 90 1.63 3.57 -0.67
CA ILE A 90 3.03 3.94 -0.89
C ILE A 90 3.91 3.06 0.00
N HIS A 91 4.73 2.23 -0.62
CA HIS A 91 5.75 1.44 0.05
C HIS A 91 7.09 2.16 -0.05
N PHE A 92 7.80 2.24 1.07
CA PHE A 92 9.20 2.66 1.10
C PHE A 92 10.07 1.58 1.74
N ASN A 93 11.24 1.37 1.15
CA ASN A 93 12.33 0.65 1.75
C ASN A 93 13.54 1.57 1.78
N PHE A 94 14.16 1.71 2.94
CA PHE A 94 15.31 2.55 3.16
C PHE A 94 16.46 1.72 3.70
N HIS A 95 17.65 1.98 3.18
CA HIS A 95 18.91 1.51 3.71
C HIS A 95 19.85 2.70 3.85
N GLY A 96 20.47 2.87 5.00
CA GLY A 96 21.38 3.98 5.21
C GLY A 96 22.49 3.65 6.17
N THR A 97 23.55 4.43 6.06
CA THR A 97 24.70 4.36 6.95
C THR A 97 25.10 5.77 7.36
N GLY A 98 25.82 5.86 8.47
CA GLY A 98 26.36 7.13 8.93
C GLY A 98 26.98 7.03 10.31
N VAL A 99 27.30 8.18 10.88
CA VAL A 99 28.16 8.26 12.07
C VAL A 99 27.55 9.24 13.06
N SER A 100 27.59 8.88 14.35
CA SER A 100 27.19 9.75 15.44
C SER A 100 28.24 10.80 15.77
N ALA A 101 27.87 11.81 16.55
CA ALA A 101 28.80 12.82 17.03
C ALA A 101 29.97 12.22 17.86
N SER A 102 29.77 11.07 18.50
CA SER A 102 30.80 10.34 19.25
C SER A 102 31.70 9.45 18.37
N GLY A 103 31.43 9.38 17.06
CA GLY A 103 32.20 8.57 16.12
C GLY A 103 31.69 7.15 15.93
N THR A 104 30.54 6.79 16.50
CA THR A 104 29.98 5.45 16.34
C THR A 104 29.29 5.32 15.00
N GLU A 105 29.64 4.29 14.23
CA GLU A 105 28.98 4.00 12.96
C GLU A 105 27.64 3.29 13.17
N TYR A 106 26.69 3.63 12.31
CA TYR A 106 25.34 3.07 12.31
C TYR A 106 24.94 2.55 10.94
N VAL A 107 24.16 1.47 10.95
CA VAL A 107 23.41 0.97 9.79
C VAL A 107 21.92 1.03 10.12
N ILE A 108 21.13 1.57 9.20
CA ILE A 108 19.69 1.69 9.35
C ILE A 108 19.00 1.01 8.19
N ASN A 109 18.01 0.19 8.54
CA ASN A 109 17.05 -0.36 7.60
C ASN A 109 15.67 0.07 8.07
N GLN A 110 14.88 0.67 7.19
CA GLN A 110 13.51 1.04 7.50
C GLN A 110 12.59 0.52 6.39
N THR A 111 11.50 -0.11 6.80
CA THR A 111 10.36 -0.37 5.91
C THR A 111 9.21 0.52 6.35
N GLN A 112 8.46 1.03 5.37
CA GLN A 112 7.30 1.86 5.64
C GLN A 112 6.20 1.53 4.64
N VAL A 113 4.98 1.41 5.14
CA VAL A 113 3.77 1.36 4.32
C VAL A 113 2.90 2.54 4.69
N ARG A 114 2.52 3.35 3.70
CA ARG A 114 1.57 4.46 3.86
C ARG A 114 0.34 4.20 3.01
N VAL A 115 -0.82 4.22 3.64
CA VAL A 115 -2.12 4.15 2.98
C VAL A 115 -2.75 5.53 3.07
N VAL A 116 -3.02 6.14 1.92
CA VAL A 116 -3.70 7.44 1.81
C VAL A 116 -5.14 7.20 1.37
N THR A 117 -6.08 7.82 2.04
CA THR A 117 -7.52 7.69 1.77
C THR A 117 -8.19 9.04 1.96
N GLY A 118 -8.79 9.57 0.89
CA GLY A 118 -9.35 10.92 0.90
C GLY A 118 -8.29 11.95 1.30
N SER A 119 -8.56 12.70 2.38
CA SER A 119 -7.64 13.70 2.94
C SER A 119 -6.71 13.18 4.04
N GLY A 120 -6.83 11.91 4.42
CA GLY A 120 -6.09 11.28 5.52
C GLY A 120 -5.03 10.29 5.08
N PHE A 121 -4.24 9.81 6.04
CA PHE A 121 -3.35 8.67 5.84
C PHE A 121 -3.15 7.86 7.11
N THR A 122 -2.82 6.58 6.95
CA THR A 122 -2.16 5.77 7.97
C THR A 122 -0.77 5.38 7.47
N ALA A 123 0.24 5.44 8.31
CA ALA A 123 1.59 5.01 7.98
C ALA A 123 2.17 4.14 9.09
N GLU A 124 2.64 2.97 8.71
CA GLU A 124 3.35 2.03 9.58
C GLU A 124 4.83 2.04 9.21
N PHE A 125 5.67 2.00 10.23
CA PHE A 125 7.12 2.03 10.10
C PHE A 125 7.70 0.91 10.95
N PHE A 126 8.64 0.17 10.38
CA PHE A 126 9.55 -0.68 11.12
C PHE A 126 10.96 -0.21 10.84
N ILE A 127 11.70 0.15 11.88
CA ILE A 127 13.06 0.68 11.78
C ILE A 127 13.97 -0.21 12.60
N ARG A 128 14.99 -0.78 11.94
CA ARG A 128 16.11 -1.45 12.57
C ARG A 128 17.35 -0.58 12.45
N ARG A 129 17.83 -0.11 13.59
CA ARG A 129 19.07 0.64 13.72
C ARG A 129 20.09 -0.19 14.45
N VAL A 130 21.23 -0.37 13.82
CA VAL A 130 22.32 -1.21 14.30
C VAL A 130 23.55 -0.36 14.54
N SER A 131 24.00 -0.30 15.78
CA SER A 131 25.30 0.27 16.13
C SER A 131 26.42 -0.69 15.73
N LYS A 132 27.54 -0.14 15.28
CA LYS A 132 28.79 -0.88 15.09
C LYS A 132 29.77 -0.72 16.26
N GLY A 133 29.40 0.12 17.25
CA GLY A 133 30.14 0.31 18.48
C GLY A 133 29.57 -0.50 19.64
N SER A 134 29.81 -0.01 20.86
CA SER A 134 29.28 -0.58 22.11
C SER A 134 27.86 -0.14 22.46
N ASN A 135 27.25 0.73 21.64
CA ASN A 135 25.94 1.31 21.95
C ASN A 135 24.82 0.35 21.60
N ASP A 136 23.72 0.42 22.33
CA ASP A 136 22.55 -0.42 22.09
C ASP A 136 21.95 -0.18 20.70
N ASN A 137 21.54 -1.27 20.07
CA ASN A 137 20.73 -1.24 18.85
C ASN A 137 19.30 -0.81 19.19
N ALA A 138 18.61 -0.17 18.24
CA ALA A 138 17.21 0.21 18.40
C ALA A 138 16.33 -0.47 17.33
N LEU A 139 15.32 -1.19 17.79
CA LEU A 139 14.19 -1.62 16.98
C LEU A 139 13.01 -0.70 17.31
N ILE A 140 12.41 -0.10 16.29
CA ILE A 140 11.36 0.90 16.46
C ILE A 140 10.19 0.52 15.57
N ASP A 141 9.03 0.34 16.21
CA ASP A 141 7.74 0.21 15.56
C ASP A 141 6.98 1.52 15.75
N ARG A 142 6.43 2.06 14.68
CA ARG A 142 5.69 3.32 14.73
C ARG A 142 4.46 3.26 13.84
N THR A 143 3.37 3.83 14.33
CA THR A 143 2.16 4.07 13.54
C THR A 143 1.82 5.56 13.60
N LEU A 144 1.48 6.12 12.44
CA LEU A 144 0.99 7.49 12.28
C LEU A 144 -0.36 7.48 11.62
N THR A 145 -1.33 8.19 12.19
CA THR A 145 -2.68 8.29 11.61
C THR A 145 -3.10 9.76 11.48
N SER A 146 -3.73 10.12 10.37
CA SER A 146 -4.18 11.45 9.97
C SER A 146 -5.49 11.29 9.17
N PRO A 147 -6.46 12.23 9.14
CA PRO A 147 -6.36 13.68 9.37
C PRO A 147 -6.23 14.07 10.86
N PRO A 148 -5.90 15.35 11.17
CA PRO A 148 -5.58 15.79 12.53
C PRO A 148 -6.65 15.50 13.61
N PRO A 149 -6.23 15.35 14.88
CA PRO A 149 -4.83 15.35 15.33
C PRO A 149 -4.07 14.12 14.82
N VAL A 150 -2.77 14.29 14.55
CA VAL A 150 -1.95 13.15 14.11
C VAL A 150 -1.68 12.27 15.32
N ASP A 151 -2.30 11.10 15.35
CA ASP A 151 -2.05 10.12 16.38
C ASP A 151 -0.74 9.40 16.09
N VAL A 152 0.10 9.27 17.13
CA VAL A 152 1.41 8.62 17.04
C VAL A 152 1.47 7.52 18.08
N VAL A 153 1.59 6.27 17.60
CA VAL A 153 1.96 5.12 18.43
C VAL A 153 3.43 4.83 18.15
N PHE A 154 4.21 4.64 19.21
CA PHE A 154 5.65 4.53 19.11
C PHE A 154 6.19 3.57 20.17
N ASP A 155 6.76 2.46 19.70
CA ASP A 155 7.36 1.42 20.53
C ASP A 155 8.84 1.30 20.21
N VAL A 156 9.67 1.28 21.25
CA VAL A 156 11.13 1.14 21.13
C VAL A 156 11.59 -0.05 21.93
N LYS A 157 12.42 -0.88 21.30
CA LYS A 157 13.15 -1.96 21.96
C LYS A 157 14.64 -1.76 21.78
N CYS A 158 15.34 -1.68 22.91
CA CYS A 158 16.80 -1.62 22.97
C CYS A 158 17.39 -3.03 23.04
N VAL A 159 18.43 -3.29 22.24
CA VAL A 159 19.08 -4.59 22.14
C VAL A 159 20.60 -4.40 22.17
N GLY A 160 21.22 -4.78 23.28
CA GLY A 160 22.68 -4.85 23.43
C GLY A 160 23.33 -6.01 22.68
#